data_AF-A0A966VDF0-F1
#
_entry.id   AF-A0A966VDF0-F1
#
_cell.length_a   1.000
_cell.length_b   1.000
_cell.length_c   1.000
_cell.angle_alpha   90.00
_cell.angle_beta   90.00
_cell.angle_gamma   90.00
#
_symmetry.space_group_name_H-M   'P 1'
#
loop_
_entity.id
_entity.type
_entity.pdbx_description
1 polymer ?
#
loop_
_entity_poly.entity_id
_entity_poly.type
_entity_poly.pdbx_seq_one_letter_code
_entity_poly.pdbx_strand_id
1 'polypeptide(L)'
;MVQHGTFSMTSILLWRNIIDPHPMKAPLPLPARILFLVSIMATSVGLSVALTFADRVWYAYEGRPTPGWWTWGHHVDQHLGGLIMWVPGEFMDLIAMTAVFFVWVHRERIKEERQRREIGGLAPITN
;
A
#
# COMPACT_ATOMS: atom_id res chain seq x y z
N MET A 1 -22.97 -4.61 -7.99
CA MET A 1 -22.13 -4.02 -9.06
C MET A 1 -21.57 -2.65 -8.69
N VAL A 2 -22.37 -1.72 -8.14
CA VAL A 2 -21.87 -0.38 -7.70
C VAL A 2 -20.73 -0.46 -6.68
N GLN A 3 -20.89 -1.26 -5.62
CA GLN A 3 -19.85 -1.47 -4.59
C GLN A 3 -18.51 -1.98 -5.17
N HIS A 4 -18.57 -2.93 -6.11
CA HIS A 4 -17.36 -3.42 -6.77
C HIS A 4 -16.73 -2.33 -7.65
N GLY A 5 -17.54 -1.52 -8.33
CA GLY A 5 -17.06 -0.37 -9.10
C GLY A 5 -16.36 0.67 -8.23
N THR A 6 -16.90 0.98 -7.05
CA THR A 6 -16.28 1.95 -6.13
C THR A 6 -14.95 1.44 -5.58
N PHE A 7 -14.86 0.16 -5.22
CA PHE A 7 -13.59 -0.43 -4.74
C PHE A 7 -12.51 -0.43 -5.83
N SER A 8 -12.88 -0.82 -7.05
CA SER A 8 -11.96 -0.77 -8.19
C SER A 8 -11.48 0.66 -8.47
N MET A 9 -12.40 1.63 -8.47
CA MET A 9 -12.06 3.04 -8.70
C MET A 9 -11.14 3.60 -7.61
N THR A 10 -11.45 3.35 -6.33
CA THR A 10 -10.61 3.79 -5.20
C THR A 10 -9.23 3.14 -5.25
N SER A 11 -9.15 1.85 -5.61
CA SER A 11 -7.86 1.15 -5.80
C SER A 11 -7.00 1.83 -6.86
N ILE A 12 -7.55 2.14 -8.03
CA ILE A 12 -6.84 2.84 -9.11
C ILE A 12 -6.34 4.22 -8.63
N LEU A 13 -7.18 4.98 -7.93
CA LEU A 13 -6.81 6.30 -7.42
C LEU A 13 -5.70 6.22 -6.37
N LEU A 14 -5.74 5.22 -5.49
CA LEU A 14 -4.73 4.98 -4.47
C LEU A 14 -3.39 4.61 -5.13
N TRP A 15 -3.37 3.62 -6.02
CA TRP A 15 -2.15 3.16 -6.68
C TRP A 15 -1.55 4.19 -7.64
N ARG A 16 -2.35 5.09 -8.20
CA ARG A 16 -1.87 6.24 -8.99
C ARG A 16 -0.97 7.19 -8.20
N ASN A 17 -1.08 7.24 -6.87
CA ASN A 17 -0.20 8.08 -6.04
C ASN A 17 1.19 7.45 -5.84
N ILE A 18 1.33 6.15 -6.09
CA ILE A 18 2.54 5.36 -5.79
C ILE A 18 3.28 5.01 -7.08
N ILE A 19 2.55 4.49 -8.07
CA ILE A 19 3.09 4.04 -9.36
C ILE A 19 3.20 5.24 -10.31
N ASP A 20 4.28 5.30 -11.08
CA ASP A 20 4.46 6.25 -12.18
C ASP A 20 4.01 5.61 -13.52
N PRO A 21 2.72 5.66 -13.91
CA PRO A 21 2.29 5.07 -15.17
C PRO A 21 2.71 5.96 -16.35
N HIS A 22 3.68 5.51 -17.15
CA HIS A 22 4.13 6.26 -18.33
C HIS A 22 2.95 6.58 -19.28
N PRO A 23 2.76 7.85 -19.75
CA PRO A 23 3.64 9.02 -19.65
C PRO A 23 3.43 9.91 -18.41
N MET A 24 2.46 9.58 -17.54
CA MET A 24 2.14 10.35 -16.34
C MET A 24 3.08 9.99 -15.17
N LYS A 25 3.34 10.97 -14.30
CA LYS A 25 4.10 10.76 -13.05
C LYS A 25 3.13 10.75 -11.88
N ALA A 26 3.40 9.92 -10.89
CA ALA A 26 2.72 9.99 -9.61
C ALA A 26 2.99 11.37 -8.99
N PRO A 27 1.96 12.04 -8.44
CA PRO A 27 2.06 13.40 -7.92
C PRO A 27 2.96 13.50 -6.67
N LEU A 28 3.13 12.40 -5.93
CA LEU A 28 3.90 12.39 -4.70
C LEU A 28 5.41 12.23 -4.96
N PRO A 29 6.27 13.00 -4.26
CA PRO A 29 7.70 12.71 -4.15
C PRO A 29 7.94 11.32 -3.54
N LEU A 30 9.06 10.68 -3.90
CA LEU A 30 9.34 9.29 -3.48
C LEU A 30 9.31 9.07 -1.95
N PRO A 31 9.89 9.94 -1.10
CA PRO A 31 9.75 9.79 0.36
C PRO A 31 8.30 9.88 0.84
N ALA A 32 7.51 10.77 0.22
CA ALA A 32 6.10 10.93 0.57
C ALA A 32 5.27 9.69 0.17
N ARG A 33 5.66 8.96 -0.89
CA ARG A 33 5.03 7.68 -1.26
C ARG A 33 5.23 6.62 -0.20
N ILE A 34 6.40 6.57 0.45
CA ILE A 34 6.68 5.66 1.57
C ILE A 34 5.78 5.99 2.75
N LEU A 35 5.69 7.26 3.16
CA LEU A 35 4.80 7.69 4.24
C LEU A 35 3.32 7.39 3.93
N PHE A 36 2.93 7.56 2.67
CA PHE A 36 1.59 7.24 2.21
C PHE A 36 1.29 5.74 2.32
N LEU A 37 2.22 4.88 1.87
CA LEU A 37 2.11 3.42 2.02
C LEU A 37 2.02 3.01 3.50
N VAL A 38 2.85 3.58 4.38
CA VAL A 38 2.78 3.35 5.84
C VAL A 38 1.40 3.72 6.40
N SER A 39 0.78 4.79 5.91
CA SER A 39 -0.55 5.22 6.36
C SER A 39 -1.65 4.26 5.91
N ILE A 40 -1.54 3.73 4.68
CA ILE A 40 -2.42 2.69 4.15
C ILE A 40 -2.31 1.43 5.00
N MET A 41 -1.08 0.96 5.25
CA MET A 41 -0.79 -0.19 6.09
C MET A 41 -1.35 0.00 7.50
N ALA A 42 -1.11 1.14 8.15
CA ALA A 42 -1.63 1.39 9.50
C ALA A 42 -3.15 1.28 9.58
N THR A 43 -3.87 1.79 8.57
CA THR A 43 -5.32 1.70 8.49
C THR A 43 -5.79 0.26 8.24
N SER A 44 -5.11 -0.44 7.33
CA SER A 44 -5.37 -1.85 6.99
C SER A 44 -5.15 -2.78 8.20
N VAL A 45 -4.01 -2.67 8.88
CA VAL A 45 -3.69 -3.42 10.10
C VAL A 45 -4.71 -3.13 11.19
N GLY A 46 -5.05 -1.86 11.43
CA GLY A 46 -6.05 -1.49 12.43
C GLY A 46 -7.40 -2.17 12.20
N LEU A 47 -7.88 -2.16 10.94
CA LEU A 47 -9.12 -2.83 10.57
C LEU A 47 -9.00 -4.36 10.70
N SER A 48 -7.90 -4.93 10.24
CA SER A 48 -7.69 -6.39 10.24
C SER A 48 -7.60 -6.94 11.66
N VAL A 49 -6.89 -6.26 12.56
CA VAL A 49 -6.84 -6.58 13.99
C VAL A 49 -8.23 -6.49 14.60
N ALA A 50 -8.97 -5.41 14.32
CA ALA A 50 -10.32 -5.24 14.84
C ALA A 50 -11.26 -6.38 14.40
N LEU A 51 -11.19 -6.83 13.15
CA LEU A 51 -12.01 -7.95 12.65
C LEU A 51 -11.56 -9.31 13.20
N THR A 52 -10.25 -9.55 13.26
CA THR A 52 -9.66 -10.82 13.70
C THR A 52 -9.94 -11.11 15.17
N PHE A 53 -9.94 -10.07 16.02
CA PHE A 53 -10.12 -10.22 17.46
C PHE A 53 -11.49 -9.73 17.96
N ALA A 54 -12.44 -9.46 17.05
CA ALA A 54 -13.78 -9.05 17.46
C ALA A 54 -14.56 -10.24 18.06
N ASP A 55 -15.12 -10.02 19.24
CA ASP A 55 -15.99 -10.97 19.94
C ASP A 55 -17.38 -11.11 19.31
N ARG A 56 -17.83 -10.07 18.59
CA ARG A 56 -19.12 -10.05 17.87
C ARG A 56 -18.88 -10.07 16.35
N VAL A 57 -19.82 -10.63 15.60
CA VAL A 57 -19.81 -10.53 14.13
C VAL A 57 -20.16 -9.08 13.75
N TRP A 58 -19.25 -8.39 13.07
CA TRP A 58 -19.43 -7.01 12.59
C TRP A 58 -20.08 -6.97 11.22
N TYR A 59 -19.90 -8.04 10.45
CA TYR A 59 -20.65 -8.21 9.21
C TYR A 59 -22.13 -8.42 9.51
N ALA A 60 -22.99 -7.82 8.69
CA ALA A 60 -24.44 -8.00 8.75
C ALA A 60 -24.86 -9.39 8.23
N TYR A 61 -24.30 -10.46 8.81
CA TYR A 61 -24.70 -11.85 8.59
C TYR A 61 -25.79 -12.31 9.56
N GLU A 62 -26.15 -11.49 10.56
CA GLU A 62 -27.19 -11.84 11.54
C GLU A 62 -28.47 -12.32 10.84
N GLY A 63 -28.85 -13.57 11.13
CA GLY A 63 -30.06 -14.20 10.60
C GLY A 63 -29.95 -14.82 9.20
N ARG A 64 -28.79 -14.77 8.51
CA ARG A 64 -28.63 -15.47 7.22
C ARG A 64 -28.14 -16.91 7.43
N PRO A 65 -28.78 -17.91 6.82
CA PRO A 65 -28.28 -19.27 6.85
C PRO A 65 -26.95 -19.35 6.07
N THR A 66 -25.96 -20.04 6.64
CA THR A 66 -24.77 -20.42 5.90
C THR A 66 -25.14 -21.41 4.79
N PRO A 67 -24.51 -21.35 3.61
CA PRO A 67 -24.69 -22.38 2.59
C PRO A 67 -24.37 -23.76 3.16
N GLY A 68 -25.12 -24.80 2.80
CA GLY A 68 -24.95 -26.15 3.39
C GLY A 68 -23.58 -26.81 3.13
N TRP A 69 -22.79 -26.29 2.19
CA TRP A 69 -21.40 -26.70 1.92
C TRP A 69 -20.37 -25.93 2.75
N TRP A 70 -20.78 -24.87 3.46
CA TRP A 70 -19.92 -24.03 4.30
C TRP A 70 -20.10 -24.44 5.76
N THR A 71 -19.05 -25.05 6.33
CA THR A 71 -19.11 -25.62 7.68
C THR A 71 -18.74 -24.63 8.79
N TRP A 72 -18.32 -23.41 8.42
CA TRP A 72 -17.75 -22.42 9.32
C TRP A 72 -18.85 -21.47 9.79
N GLY A 73 -18.93 -21.22 11.11
CA GLY A 73 -19.81 -20.21 11.67
C GLY A 73 -19.35 -18.79 11.31
N HIS A 74 -20.27 -17.82 11.33
CA HIS A 74 -20.00 -16.42 10.93
C HIS A 74 -18.82 -15.77 11.68
N HIS A 75 -18.56 -16.15 12.93
CA HIS A 75 -17.40 -15.66 13.68
C HIS A 75 -16.07 -16.16 13.10
N VAL A 76 -15.99 -17.45 12.77
CA VAL A 76 -14.76 -18.05 12.24
C VAL A 76 -14.48 -17.50 10.83
N ASP A 77 -15.53 -17.32 10.03
CA ASP A 77 -15.44 -16.67 8.72
C ASP A 77 -14.86 -15.24 8.82
N GLN A 78 -15.36 -14.44 9.78
CA GLN A 78 -14.84 -13.09 10.03
C GLN A 78 -13.38 -13.09 10.50
N HIS A 79 -13.02 -13.97 11.44
CA HIS A 79 -11.65 -14.06 11.95
C HIS A 79 -10.67 -14.43 10.85
N LEU A 80 -11.03 -15.38 9.98
CA LEU A 80 -10.26 -15.67 8.78
C LEU A 80 -10.20 -14.50 7.82
N GLY A 81 -11.32 -13.82 7.60
CA GLY A 81 -11.39 -12.64 6.74
C GLY A 81 -10.38 -11.58 7.19
N GLY A 82 -10.35 -11.28 8.50
CA GLY A 82 -9.36 -10.39 9.09
C GLY A 82 -7.92 -10.87 8.91
N LEU A 83 -7.66 -12.16 9.14
CA LEU A 83 -6.31 -12.73 8.99
C LEU A 83 -5.81 -12.73 7.53
N ILE A 84 -6.71 -13.02 6.59
CA ILE A 84 -6.42 -13.00 5.14
C ILE A 84 -6.25 -11.56 4.64
N MET A 85 -7.00 -10.60 5.17
CA MET A 85 -6.77 -9.19 4.87
C MET A 85 -5.41 -8.73 5.40
N TRP A 86 -5.04 -9.20 6.60
CA TRP A 86 -3.78 -8.81 7.24
C TRP A 86 -2.57 -9.37 6.50
N VAL A 87 -2.42 -10.69 6.44
CA VAL A 87 -1.14 -11.29 6.05
C VAL A 87 -0.86 -11.03 4.55
N PRO A 88 -1.67 -11.51 3.61
CA PRO A 88 -1.53 -11.19 2.18
C PRO A 88 -1.48 -9.70 1.84
N GLY A 89 -2.35 -8.88 2.46
CA GLY A 89 -2.45 -7.46 2.15
C GLY A 89 -1.17 -6.70 2.46
N GLU A 90 -0.64 -6.90 3.67
CA GLU A 90 0.57 -6.19 4.11
C GLU A 90 1.82 -6.61 3.33
N PHE A 91 1.91 -7.86 2.85
CA PHE A 91 3.03 -8.26 1.98
C PHE A 91 3.07 -7.48 0.68
N MET A 92 1.92 -7.17 0.07
CA MET A 92 1.87 -6.38 -1.15
C MET A 92 2.36 -4.95 -0.92
N ASP A 93 1.95 -4.33 0.19
CA ASP A 93 2.38 -2.98 0.56
C ASP A 93 3.87 -2.93 0.91
N LEU A 94 4.39 -3.96 1.60
CA LEU A 94 5.82 -4.10 1.89
C LEU A 94 6.67 -4.22 0.61
N ILE A 95 6.21 -4.99 -0.38
CA ILE A 95 6.89 -5.13 -1.67
C ILE A 95 6.90 -3.77 -2.39
N ALA A 96 5.77 -3.07 -2.43
CA ALA A 96 5.67 -1.75 -3.05
C ALA A 96 6.59 -0.73 -2.35
N MET A 97 6.58 -0.70 -1.02
CA MET A 97 7.41 0.20 -0.23
C MET A 97 8.90 -0.07 -0.44
N THR A 98 9.29 -1.34 -0.48
CA THR A 98 10.66 -1.77 -0.76
C THR A 98 11.11 -1.31 -2.15
N ALA A 99 10.27 -1.51 -3.17
CA ALA A 99 10.57 -1.06 -4.52
C ALA A 99 10.73 0.48 -4.59
N VAL A 100 9.81 1.24 -3.98
CA VAL A 100 9.87 2.71 -3.92
C VAL A 100 11.14 3.17 -3.20
N PHE A 101 11.52 2.52 -2.10
CA PHE A 101 12.73 2.84 -1.34
C PHE A 101 13.98 2.67 -2.21
N PHE A 102 14.13 1.55 -2.91
CA PHE A 102 15.28 1.33 -3.79
C PHE A 102 15.32 2.33 -4.95
N VAL A 103 14.17 2.64 -5.57
CA VAL A 103 14.07 3.66 -6.61
C VAL A 103 14.47 5.03 -6.08
N TRP A 104 14.08 5.37 -4.86
CA TRP A 104 14.45 6.61 -4.20
C TRP A 104 15.96 6.72 -3.96
N VAL A 105 16.55 5.71 -3.31
CA VAL A 105 18.00 5.68 -3.04
C VAL A 105 18.81 5.77 -4.34
N HIS A 106 18.39 5.04 -5.39
CA HIS A 106 19.06 5.10 -6.68
C HIS A 106 19.00 6.49 -7.31
N ARG A 107 17.84 7.17 -7.25
CA ARG A 107 17.67 8.52 -7.79
C ARG A 107 18.45 9.58 -7.02
N GLU A 108 18.54 9.47 -5.69
CA GLU A 108 19.34 10.41 -4.88
C GLU A 108 20.84 10.28 -5.21
N ARG A 109 21.37 9.05 -5.33
CA ARG A 109 22.77 8.85 -5.75
C ARG A 109 23.10 9.50 -7.10
N ILE A 110 22.21 9.35 -8.08
CA ILE A 110 22.40 9.98 -9.41
C ILE A 110 22.40 11.51 -9.29
N LYS A 111 21.53 12.09 -8.45
CA LYS A 111 21.49 13.54 -8.24
C LYS A 111 22.77 14.03 -7.57
N GLU A 112 23.23 13.33 -6.53
CA GLU A 112 24.49 13.66 -5.83
C GLU A 112 25.69 13.61 -6.77
N GLU A 113 25.80 12.59 -7.62
CA GLU A 113 26.87 12.48 -8.62
C GLU A 113 26.83 13.62 -9.65
N ARG A 114 25.65 13.99 -10.13
CA ARG A 114 25.48 15.13 -11.06
C ARG A 114 25.89 16.44 -10.40
N GLN A 115 25.40 16.69 -9.19
CA GLN A 115 25.74 17.88 -8.43
C GLN A 115 27.25 17.96 -8.16
N ARG A 116 27.90 16.83 -7.83
CA ARG A 116 29.36 16.77 -7.65
C ARG A 116 30.13 17.08 -8.93
N ARG A 117 29.64 16.61 -10.10
CA ARG A 117 30.24 16.92 -11.40
C ARG A 117 30.08 18.40 -11.77
N GLU A 118 28.92 18.98 -11.50
CA GLU A 118 28.66 20.41 -11.74
C GLU A 118 29.55 21.27 -10.84
N ILE A 119 29.64 20.99 -9.53
CA ILE A 119 30.51 21.71 -8.61
C ILE A 119 32.00 21.53 -8.96
N GLY A 120 32.42 20.30 -9.29
CA GLY A 120 33.80 20.00 -9.68
C GLY A 120 34.20 20.62 -11.01
N GLY A 121 33.27 20.74 -11.96
CA GLY A 121 33.49 21.45 -13.23
C GLY A 121 33.50 22.98 -13.10
N LEU A 122 32.96 23.52 -12.00
CA LEU A 122 32.97 24.95 -11.67
C LEU A 122 34.21 25.38 -10.86
N ALA A 123 35.05 24.44 -10.41
CA ALA A 123 36.31 24.76 -9.73
C ALA A 123 37.26 25.43 -10.75
N PRO A 124 37.79 26.64 -10.46
CA PRO A 124 38.66 27.34 -11.40
C PRO A 124 39.93 26.50 -11.61
N ILE A 125 40.32 26.35 -12.87
CA ILE A 125 41.60 25.74 -13.26
C ILE A 125 42.69 26.69 -12.75
N THR A 126 43.13 26.51 -11.51
CA THR A 126 44.29 27.22 -10.98
C THR A 126 45.52 26.59 -11.62
N ASN A 127 46.11 27.36 -12.53
CA ASN A 127 47.36 27.12 -13.26
C ASN A 127 48.54 26.88 -12.30
#